data_AF-Q2RQR8-F1
#
_entry.id   AF-Q2RQR8-F1
#
_cell.length_a   1.000
_cell.length_b   1.000
_cell.length_c   1.000
_cell.angle_alpha   90.00
_cell.angle_beta   90.00
_cell.angle_gamma   90.00
#
_symmetry.space_group_name_H-M   'P 1'
#
loop_
_entity.id
_entity.type
_entity.pdbx_description
1 polymer ?
#
loop_
_entity_poly.entity_id
_entity_poly.type
_entity_poly.pdbx_seq_one_letter_code
_entity_poly.pdbx_strand_id
1 'polypeptide(L)'
;MGAVGQEDYVRLFSLYGDGVATAYQDAKPGDAERFTLLFEQVMRLLAKGSSYNLSLPSTFTRTARDYVGGDGGTVSRLGDPDTRMFILSDLYDYLHLSRVRRAG
;
A
#
# COMPACT_ATOMS: atom_id res chain seq x y z
N MET A 1 -3.43 -20.24 -6.42
CA MET A 1 -2.90 -18.93 -5.97
C MET A 1 -3.62 -18.61 -4.67
N GLY A 2 -2.92 -18.51 -3.55
CA GLY A 2 -3.54 -18.34 -2.22
C GLY A 2 -4.38 -17.06 -2.13
N ALA A 3 -5.40 -17.06 -1.27
CA ALA A 3 -6.20 -15.87 -1.01
C ALA A 3 -5.31 -14.81 -0.34
N VAL A 4 -5.30 -13.59 -0.89
CA VAL A 4 -4.56 -12.46 -0.30
C VAL A 4 -5.16 -12.14 1.07
N GLY A 5 -4.33 -12.14 2.10
CA GLY A 5 -4.68 -11.83 3.49
C GLY A 5 -3.87 -10.67 4.06
N GLN A 6 -4.22 -10.25 5.29
CA GLN A 6 -3.51 -9.18 6.01
C GLN A 6 -2.01 -9.45 6.14
N GLU A 7 -1.64 -10.71 6.37
CA GLU A 7 -0.26 -11.14 6.58
C GLU A 7 0.63 -10.89 5.36
N ASP A 8 0.08 -10.95 4.15
CA ASP A 8 0.83 -10.66 2.92
C ASP A 8 1.33 -9.21 2.93
N TYR A 9 0.47 -8.27 3.33
CA TYR A 9 0.82 -6.86 3.44
C TYR A 9 1.82 -6.62 4.56
N VAL A 10 1.57 -7.19 5.75
CA VAL A 10 2.49 -7.06 6.90
C VAL A 10 3.88 -7.57 6.53
N ARG A 11 3.95 -8.71 5.83
CA ARG A 11 5.21 -9.28 5.35
C ARG A 11 5.90 -8.34 4.36
N LEU A 12 5.18 -7.78 3.38
CA LEU A 12 5.76 -6.82 2.45
C LEU A 12 6.34 -5.59 3.16
N PHE A 13 5.57 -4.99 4.07
CA PHE A 13 6.02 -3.82 4.82
C PHE A 13 7.23 -4.13 5.71
N SER A 14 7.30 -5.33 6.31
CA SER A 14 8.43 -5.73 7.17
C SER A 14 9.78 -5.80 6.45
N LEU A 15 9.78 -5.98 5.12
CA LEU A 15 11.02 -6.01 4.32
C LEU A 15 11.70 -4.65 4.20
N TYR A 16 11.00 -3.56 4.55
CA TYR A 16 11.48 -2.19 4.41
C TYR A 16 11.82 -1.51 5.76
N GLY A 17 11.88 -2.26 6.86
CA GLY A 17 12.33 -1.79 8.19
C GLY A 17 11.20 -1.33 9.12
N ASP A 18 11.56 -0.62 10.20
CA ASP A 18 10.72 -0.27 11.36
C ASP A 18 9.58 0.74 11.09
N GLY A 19 9.08 0.80 9.86
CA GLY A 19 7.83 1.45 9.53
C GLY A 19 7.93 2.36 8.33
N VAL A 20 6.97 2.19 7.41
CA VAL A 20 6.77 3.09 6.28
C VAL A 20 6.40 4.51 6.75
N ALA A 21 5.67 4.63 7.86
CA ALA A 21 5.33 5.92 8.47
C ALA A 21 6.57 6.67 8.99
N THR A 22 7.43 5.99 9.76
CA THR A 22 8.71 6.54 10.25
C THR A 22 9.62 6.91 9.08
N ALA A 23 9.69 6.01 8.09
CA ALA A 23 10.46 6.22 6.88
C ALA A 23 10.00 7.41 6.03
N TYR A 24 8.74 7.83 6.11
CA TYR A 24 8.22 9.04 5.48
C TYR A 24 8.60 10.30 6.27
N GLN A 25 8.49 10.26 7.60
CA GLN A 25 8.84 11.40 8.46
C GLN A 25 10.33 11.77 8.37
N ASP A 26 11.20 10.76 8.22
CA ASP A 26 12.65 10.93 8.08
C ASP A 26 13.12 10.93 6.62
N ALA A 27 12.22 10.84 5.63
CA ALA A 27 12.58 10.73 4.22
C ALA A 27 13.29 12.00 3.74
N LYS A 28 14.48 11.82 3.17
CA LYS A 28 15.15 12.86 2.37
C LYS A 28 14.66 12.81 0.93
N PRO A 29 14.82 13.92 0.18
CA PRO A 29 14.61 13.91 -1.27
C PRO A 29 15.40 12.76 -1.92
N GLY A 30 14.70 11.86 -2.62
CA GLY A 30 15.27 10.63 -3.21
C GLY A 30 14.97 9.33 -2.46
N ASP A 31 14.59 9.38 -1.17
CA ASP A 31 14.24 8.18 -0.41
C ASP A 31 12.91 7.56 -0.86
N ALA A 32 12.00 8.36 -1.45
CA ALA A 32 10.72 7.85 -1.97
C ALA A 32 10.92 6.81 -3.09
N GLU A 33 12.01 6.91 -3.86
CA GLU A 33 12.29 5.94 -4.92
C GLU A 33 12.54 4.53 -4.39
N ARG A 34 13.09 4.40 -3.17
CA ARG A 34 13.33 3.08 -2.54
C ARG A 34 12.05 2.29 -2.33
N PHE A 35 10.91 2.98 -2.23
CA PHE A 35 9.59 2.39 -2.03
C PHE A 35 8.85 2.10 -3.33
N THR A 36 9.43 2.41 -4.49
CA THR A 36 8.77 2.17 -5.78
C THR A 36 8.39 0.69 -5.94
N LEU A 37 9.30 -0.23 -5.60
CA LEU A 37 9.01 -1.65 -5.69
C LEU A 37 7.95 -2.10 -4.69
N LEU A 38 7.97 -1.57 -3.45
CA LEU A 38 6.93 -1.83 -2.46
C LEU A 38 5.57 -1.38 -2.97
N PHE A 39 5.50 -0.17 -3.50
CA PHE A 39 4.30 0.42 -4.08
C PHE A 39 3.72 -0.48 -5.18
N GLU A 40 4.55 -0.90 -6.13
CA GLU A 40 4.16 -1.81 -7.21
C GLU A 40 3.58 -3.13 -6.68
N GLN A 41 4.23 -3.73 -5.69
CA GLN A 41 3.78 -4.98 -5.08
C GLN A 41 2.45 -4.80 -4.34
N VAL A 42 2.30 -3.71 -3.59
CA VAL A 42 1.07 -3.35 -2.88
C VAL A 42 -0.08 -3.14 -3.86
N MET A 43 0.12 -2.39 -4.95
CA MET A 43 -0.90 -2.18 -5.98
C MET A 43 -1.35 -3.50 -6.61
N ARG A 44 -0.41 -4.38 -6.94
CA ARG A 44 -0.72 -5.72 -7.48
C ARG A 44 -1.46 -6.60 -6.48
N LEU A 45 -1.20 -6.47 -5.18
CA LEU A 45 -1.95 -7.19 -4.15
C LEU A 45 -3.37 -6.63 -3.99
N LEU A 46 -3.51 -5.31 -3.87
CA LEU A 46 -4.81 -4.64 -3.70
C LEU A 46 -5.74 -4.85 -4.90
N ALA A 47 -5.20 -4.98 -6.12
CA ALA A 47 -5.96 -5.25 -7.32
C ALA A 47 -6.57 -6.67 -7.35
N LYS A 48 -6.03 -7.62 -6.59
CA LYS A 48 -6.56 -9.00 -6.54
C LYS A 48 -7.90 -9.04 -5.83
N GLY A 49 -8.79 -9.92 -6.30
CA GLY A 49 -10.01 -10.26 -5.58
C GLY A 49 -9.69 -11.15 -4.37
N SER A 50 -9.89 -10.64 -3.15
CA SER A 50 -9.88 -11.45 -1.92
C SER A 50 -10.88 -10.90 -0.92
N SER A 51 -11.38 -11.76 -0.03
CA SER A 51 -12.28 -11.35 1.06
C SER A 51 -11.63 -10.30 1.96
N TYR A 52 -10.31 -10.38 2.15
CA TYR A 52 -9.57 -9.37 2.90
C TYR A 52 -9.55 -8.01 2.19
N ASN A 53 -9.20 -7.97 0.91
CA ASN A 53 -9.19 -6.73 0.13
C ASN A 53 -10.58 -6.09 0.06
N LEU A 54 -11.64 -6.90 0.02
CA LEU A 54 -13.03 -6.43 0.08
C LEU A 54 -13.41 -5.83 1.45
N SER A 55 -12.68 -6.16 2.51
CA SER A 55 -12.87 -5.57 3.84
C SER A 55 -12.14 -4.23 4.02
N LEU A 56 -11.18 -3.91 3.13
CA LEU A 56 -10.47 -2.63 3.14
C LEU A 56 -11.36 -1.50 2.57
N PRO A 57 -11.07 -0.23 2.90
CA PRO A 57 -11.69 0.90 2.23
C PRO A 57 -11.61 0.78 0.71
N SER A 58 -12.75 0.98 0.03
CA SER A 58 -12.87 0.78 -1.41
C SER A 58 -11.92 1.66 -2.23
N THR A 59 -11.48 2.80 -1.69
CA THR A 59 -10.51 3.70 -2.31
C THR A 59 -9.18 3.01 -2.62
N PHE A 60 -8.68 2.13 -1.73
CA PHE A 60 -7.43 1.40 -1.95
C PHE A 60 -7.56 0.42 -3.12
N THR A 61 -8.61 -0.41 -3.09
CA THR A 61 -8.82 -1.44 -4.11
C THR A 61 -9.18 -0.85 -5.47
N ARG A 62 -9.97 0.24 -5.49
CA ARG A 62 -10.28 0.97 -6.73
C ARG A 62 -9.02 1.60 -7.33
N THR A 63 -8.27 2.37 -6.54
CA THR A 63 -7.01 3.00 -7.01
C THR A 63 -6.04 1.96 -7.56
N ALA A 64 -5.91 0.81 -6.90
CA ALA A 64 -5.04 -0.26 -7.34
C ALA A 64 -5.51 -0.92 -8.65
N ARG A 65 -6.82 -1.14 -8.81
CA ARG A 65 -7.38 -1.69 -10.07
C ARG A 65 -7.21 -0.71 -11.22
N ASP A 66 -7.47 0.58 -11.00
CA ASP A 66 -7.32 1.62 -12.00
C ASP A 66 -5.84 1.76 -12.41
N TYR A 67 -4.92 1.73 -11.43
CA TYR A 67 -3.47 1.75 -11.69
C TYR A 67 -2.98 0.54 -12.48
N VAL A 68 -3.31 -0.69 -12.03
CA VAL A 68 -2.92 -1.94 -12.70
C VAL A 68 -3.58 -2.08 -14.07
N GLY A 69 -4.78 -1.52 -14.24
CA GLY A 69 -5.51 -1.46 -15.51
C GLY A 69 -4.98 -0.39 -16.47
N GLY A 70 -4.05 0.46 -16.04
CA GLY A 70 -3.44 1.49 -16.88
C GLY A 70 -4.31 2.73 -17.09
N ASP A 71 -5.24 3.03 -16.18
CA ASP A 71 -6.02 4.27 -16.24
C ASP A 71 -5.09 5.50 -16.27
N GLY A 72 -5.16 6.29 -17.34
CA GLY A 72 -4.19 7.35 -17.61
C GLY A 72 -4.14 8.43 -16.52
N GLY A 73 -5.30 8.80 -15.95
CA GLY A 73 -5.36 9.77 -14.87
C GLY A 73 -4.72 9.24 -13.59
N THR A 74 -5.01 7.99 -13.24
CA THR A 74 -4.44 7.32 -12.08
C THR A 74 -2.94 7.09 -12.23
N VAL A 75 -2.48 6.60 -13.38
CA VAL A 75 -1.05 6.39 -13.67
C VAL A 75 -0.29 7.72 -13.62
N SER A 76 -0.83 8.79 -14.23
CA SER A 76 -0.20 10.11 -14.20
C SER A 76 -0.05 10.64 -12.77
N ARG A 77 -1.13 10.55 -11.97
CA ARG A 77 -1.11 10.95 -10.55
C ARG A 77 -0.12 10.12 -9.74
N LEU A 78 -0.05 8.81 -9.97
CA LEU A 78 0.84 7.91 -9.24
C LEU A 78 2.28 7.92 -9.77
N GLY A 79 2.59 8.69 -10.81
CA GLY A 79 3.97 8.99 -11.20
C GLY A 79 4.71 9.80 -10.14
N ASP A 80 3.98 10.62 -9.38
CA ASP A 80 4.51 11.41 -8.27
C ASP A 80 4.95 10.49 -7.09
N PRO A 81 6.23 10.50 -6.69
CA PRO A 81 6.72 9.73 -5.55
C PRO A 81 6.00 10.04 -4.24
N ASP A 82 5.63 11.30 -4.00
CA ASP A 82 4.99 11.71 -2.74
C ASP A 82 3.58 11.14 -2.63
N THR A 83 2.83 11.15 -3.73
CA THR A 83 1.52 10.49 -3.80
C THR A 83 1.61 8.99 -3.54
N ARG A 84 2.61 8.30 -4.12
CA ARG A 84 2.83 6.86 -3.87
C ARG A 84 3.12 6.61 -2.40
N MET A 85 3.92 7.48 -1.81
CA MET A 85 4.32 7.37 -0.40
C MET A 85 3.14 7.61 0.54
N PHE A 86 2.30 8.61 0.25
CA PHE A 86 1.07 8.85 1.00
C PHE A 86 0.18 7.61 1.04
N ILE A 87 -0.03 6.95 -0.09
CA ILE A 87 -0.87 5.74 -0.16
C ILE A 87 -0.27 4.60 0.67
N LEU A 88 1.05 4.41 0.61
CA LEU A 88 1.73 3.38 1.39
C LEU A 88 1.60 3.64 2.90
N SER A 89 1.75 4.90 3.34
CA SER A 89 1.58 5.28 4.74
C SER A 89 0.14 5.09 5.21
N ASP A 90 -0.85 5.56 4.44
CA ASP A 90 -2.28 5.42 4.76
C ASP A 90 -2.69 3.94 4.87
N LEU A 91 -2.22 3.09 3.95
CA LEU A 91 -2.44 1.65 4.04
C LEU A 91 -1.76 1.05 5.27
N TYR A 92 -0.50 1.42 5.56
CA TYR A 92 0.23 0.92 6.72
C TYR A 92 -0.50 1.25 8.02
N ASP A 93 -0.95 2.50 8.19
CA ASP A 93 -1.71 2.95 9.36
C ASP A 93 -3.02 2.18 9.51
N TYR A 94 -3.76 1.97 8.41
CA TYR A 94 -4.98 1.17 8.43
C TYR A 94 -4.71 -0.28 8.89
N LEU A 95 -3.64 -0.92 8.39
CA LEU A 95 -3.26 -2.28 8.77
C LEU A 95 -2.89 -2.37 10.26
N HIS A 96 -2.24 -1.34 10.82
CA HIS A 96 -1.89 -1.29 12.24
C HIS A 96 -3.11 -1.04 13.12
N LEU A 97 -3.96 -0.08 12.78
CA LEU A 97 -5.18 0.23 13.51
C LEU A 97 -6.17 -0.95 13.52
N SER A 98 -6.33 -1.63 12.38
CA SER A 98 -7.19 -2.81 12.29
C SER A 98 -6.68 -3.98 13.12
N ARG A 99 -5.37 -4.11 13.32
CA ARG A 99 -4.77 -5.11 14.21
C ARG A 99 -5.04 -4.80 15.69
N VAL A 100 -4.89 -3.54 16.09
CA VAL A 100 -5.19 -3.09 17.46
C VAL A 100 -6.67 -3.32 17.79
N ARG A 101 -7.59 -3.01 16.87
CA ARG A 101 -9.04 -3.19 17.06
C ARG A 101 -9.51 -4.65 17.12
N ARG A 102 -8.70 -5.61 16.67
CA ARG A 102 -9.00 -7.05 16.78
C ARG A 102 -8.44 -7.71 18.04
N ALA A 103 -7.55 -7.02 18.76
CA ALA A 103 -6.88 -7.53 19.95
C ALA A 103 -7.52 -7.07 21.28
N GLY A 104 -8.57 -6.24 21.21
CA GLY A 104 -9.42 -5.84 22.34
C GLY A 104 -10.84 -6.33 22.15
#